data_AF-A0A2D7IDC7-F1
#
_entry.id   AF-A0A2D7IDC7-F1
#
_cell.length_a   1.000
_cell.length_b   1.000
_cell.length_c   1.000
_cell.angle_alpha   90.00
_cell.angle_beta   90.00
_cell.angle_gamma   90.00
#
_symmetry.space_group_name_H-M   'P 1'
#
loop_
_entity.id
_entity.type
_entity.pdbx_description
1 polymer ?
#
loop_
_entity_poly.entity_id
_entity_poly.type
_entity_poly.pdbx_seq_one_letter_code
_entity_poly.pdbx_strand_id
1 'polypeptide(L)'
;MDRLLKFCLPKDLQGWLDQYKAPYNESAFAKDIPNDWYNHQMASRLAKVVRIRKKYRGKSWGGYRRPSAFCHRKFADRFAIYER
;
A
#
# COMPACT_ATOMS: atom_id res chain seq x y z
N MET A 1 12.39 -1.83 -11.25
CA MET A 1 11.98 -0.52 -11.79
C MET A 1 11.10 -0.65 -13.05
N ASP A 2 10.82 -1.86 -13.55
CA ASP A 2 10.18 -2.05 -14.86
C ASP A 2 8.64 -1.93 -14.91
N ARG A 3 7.90 -2.35 -13.87
CA ARG A 3 6.42 -2.40 -13.96
C ARG A 3 5.73 -1.04 -13.91
N LEU A 4 6.30 -0.06 -13.21
CA LEU A 4 5.69 1.28 -13.07
C LEU A 4 5.90 2.17 -14.30
N LEU A 5 6.98 1.93 -15.08
CA LEU A 5 7.23 2.58 -16.36
C LEU A 5 6.11 2.31 -17.39
N LYS A 6 5.37 1.21 -17.24
CA LYS A 6 4.27 0.84 -18.14
C LYS A 6 3.03 1.74 -18.02
N PHE A 7 2.90 2.51 -16.94
CA PHE A 7 1.69 3.27 -16.63
C PHE A 7 1.83 4.79 -16.75
N CYS A 8 3.00 5.30 -17.19
CA CYS A 8 3.26 6.75 -17.32
C CYS A 8 2.74 7.57 -16.12
N LEU A 9 2.99 7.07 -14.90
CA LEU A 9 2.40 7.67 -13.70
C LEU A 9 2.88 9.13 -13.52
N PRO A 10 2.05 10.02 -12.97
CA PRO A 10 2.48 11.34 -12.51
C PRO A 10 3.76 11.27 -11.64
N LYS A 11 4.68 12.23 -11.81
CA LYS A 11 5.99 12.22 -11.13
C LYS A 11 5.88 12.17 -9.60
N ASP A 12 4.85 12.80 -9.04
CA ASP A 12 4.57 12.78 -7.61
C ASP A 12 4.14 11.39 -7.12
N LEU A 13 3.35 10.65 -7.89
CA LEU A 13 2.99 9.26 -7.58
C LEU A 13 4.20 8.33 -7.70
N GLN A 14 5.08 8.55 -8.68
CA GLN A 14 6.34 7.80 -8.79
C GLN A 14 7.22 8.04 -7.56
N GLY A 15 7.48 9.30 -7.20
CA GLY A 15 8.29 9.64 -6.03
C GLY A 15 7.68 9.14 -4.71
N TRP A 16 6.36 9.13 -4.59
CA TRP A 16 5.68 8.53 -3.45
C TRP A 16 5.83 7.00 -3.41
N LEU A 17 5.69 6.30 -4.54
CA LEU A 17 5.90 4.85 -4.60
C LEU A 17 7.33 4.44 -4.29
N ASP A 18 8.32 5.23 -4.71
CA ASP A 18 9.74 4.96 -4.45
C ASP A 18 10.08 5.03 -2.96
N GLN A 19 9.41 5.88 -2.17
CA GLN A 19 9.60 5.94 -0.71
C GLN A 19 9.18 4.64 0.00
N TYR A 20 8.21 3.93 -0.55
CA TYR A 20 7.62 2.74 0.05
C TYR A 20 7.88 1.48 -0.78
N LYS A 21 8.89 1.53 -1.65
CA LYS A 21 9.16 0.47 -2.62
C LYS A 21 9.34 -0.88 -1.92
N ALA A 22 8.60 -1.88 -2.40
CA ALA A 22 8.71 -3.22 -1.84
C ALA A 22 10.09 -3.86 -2.16
N PRO A 23 10.57 -4.78 -1.32
CA PRO A 23 11.80 -5.53 -1.59
C PRO A 23 11.70 -6.32 -2.90
N TYR A 24 12.85 -6.56 -3.54
CA TYR A 24 12.94 -7.16 -4.89
C TYR A 24 12.22 -8.52 -5.04
N ASN A 25 12.14 -9.30 -3.95
CA ASN A 25 11.57 -10.65 -3.96
C ASN A 25 10.10 -10.68 -3.49
N GLU A 26 9.42 -9.54 -3.46
CA GLU A 26 8.00 -9.45 -3.09
C GLU A 26 7.10 -9.14 -4.28
N SER A 27 5.85 -9.62 -4.22
CA SER A 27 4.83 -9.33 -5.22
C SER A 27 4.15 -7.97 -5.05
N ALA A 28 4.42 -7.26 -3.96
CA ALA A 28 3.87 -5.93 -3.70
C ALA A 28 4.59 -4.86 -4.54
N PHE A 29 3.88 -3.79 -4.90
CA PHE A 29 4.51 -2.59 -5.47
C PHE A 29 5.14 -1.74 -4.39
N ALA A 30 4.39 -1.55 -3.31
CA ALA A 30 4.76 -0.72 -2.19
C ALA A 30 4.29 -1.36 -0.88
N LYS A 31 5.09 -1.22 0.17
CA LYS A 31 4.88 -1.89 1.46
C LYS A 31 5.22 -0.94 2.60
N ASP A 32 4.66 -1.26 3.76
CA ASP A 32 4.90 -0.53 5.01
C ASP A 32 4.52 0.96 4.94
N ILE A 33 3.56 1.29 4.07
CA ILE A 33 2.98 2.61 3.96
C ILE A 33 2.17 2.90 5.23
N PRO A 34 2.43 4.00 5.95
CA PRO A 34 1.65 4.40 7.12
C PRO A 34 0.15 4.55 6.81
N ASN A 35 -0.69 4.13 7.75
CA ASN A 35 -2.15 4.16 7.60
C ASN A 35 -2.76 5.54 7.90
N ASP A 36 -2.24 6.60 7.26
CA ASP A 36 -2.75 7.96 7.39
C ASP A 36 -3.58 8.42 6.18
N TRP A 37 -4.22 9.58 6.34
CA TRP A 37 -5.12 10.15 5.32
C TRP A 37 -4.41 10.45 4.00
N TYR A 38 -3.21 11.05 4.04
CA TYR A 38 -2.45 11.42 2.85
C TYR A 38 -2.10 10.19 2.01
N ASN A 39 -1.61 9.13 2.67
CA ASN A 39 -1.28 7.87 2.02
C ASN A 39 -2.51 7.17 1.44
N HIS A 40 -3.68 7.28 2.07
CA HIS A 40 -4.94 6.81 1.45
C HIS A 40 -5.33 7.61 0.22
N GLN A 41 -5.10 8.93 0.23
CA GLN A 41 -5.38 9.79 -0.92
C GLN A 41 -4.47 9.43 -2.09
N MET A 42 -3.17 9.25 -1.84
CA MET A 42 -2.20 8.82 -2.86
C MET A 42 -2.52 7.45 -3.44
N ALA A 43 -2.82 6.46 -2.59
CA ALA A 43 -3.27 5.14 -3.05
C ALA A 43 -4.58 5.20 -3.84
N SER A 44 -5.50 6.10 -3.49
CA SER A 44 -6.77 6.28 -4.23
C SER A 44 -6.55 6.94 -5.60
N ARG A 45 -5.58 7.86 -5.71
CA ARG A 45 -5.15 8.41 -7.01
C ARG A 45 -4.51 7.33 -7.88
N LEU A 46 -3.63 6.51 -7.31
CA LEU A 46 -3.02 5.38 -8.01
C LEU A 46 -4.07 4.39 -8.54
N ALA A 47 -5.11 4.09 -7.74
CA ALA A 47 -6.19 3.18 -8.11
C ALA A 47 -7.00 3.61 -9.35
N LYS A 48 -6.94 4.89 -9.74
CA LYS A 48 -7.59 5.39 -10.95
C LYS A 48 -6.83 5.03 -12.22
N VAL A 49 -5.54 4.74 -12.11
CA VAL A 49 -4.65 4.43 -13.24
C VAL A 49 -4.30 2.95 -13.27
N VAL A 50 -4.11 2.33 -12.10
CA VAL A 50 -3.69 0.93 -11.96
C VAL A 50 -4.70 0.17 -11.11
N ARG A 51 -5.04 -1.05 -11.53
CA ARG A 51 -5.85 -1.95 -10.70
C ARG A 51 -5.01 -2.43 -9.53
N ILE A 52 -5.30 -1.90 -8.35
CA ILE A 52 -4.56 -2.22 -7.13
C ILE A 52 -5.43 -2.90 -6.07
N ARG A 53 -4.78 -3.66 -5.19
CA ARG A 53 -5.34 -4.17 -3.94
C ARG A 53 -4.54 -3.67 -2.75
N LYS A 54 -5.24 -3.09 -1.77
CA LYS A 54 -4.67 -2.71 -0.47
C LYS A 54 -4.78 -3.87 0.53
N LYS A 55 -3.69 -4.18 1.23
CA LYS A 55 -3.69 -5.12 2.37
C LYS A 55 -3.16 -4.42 3.61
N TYR A 56 -3.98 -4.37 4.65
CA TYR A 56 -3.68 -3.72 5.92
C TYR A 56 -2.87 -4.63 6.86
N ARG A 57 -2.03 -4.02 7.69
CA ARG A 57 -1.14 -4.66 8.66
C ARG A 57 -1.15 -3.89 9.98
N GLY A 58 -1.24 -4.61 11.08
CA GLY A 58 -1.15 -4.08 12.44
C GLY A 58 -1.04 -5.21 13.46
N LYS A 59 -0.79 -4.88 14.73
CA LYS A 59 -0.71 -5.85 15.82
C LYS A 59 -2.05 -5.97 16.57
N SER A 60 -2.28 -7.11 17.22
CA SER A 60 -3.39 -7.24 18.18
C SER A 60 -3.05 -6.42 19.43
N TRP A 61 -4.08 -5.87 20.09
CA TRP A 61 -3.96 -5.15 21.36
C TRP A 61 -5.19 -5.43 22.24
N GLY A 62 -5.20 -4.92 23.48
CA GLY A 62 -6.19 -5.27 24.51
C GLY A 62 -7.68 -5.06 24.16
N GLY A 63 -7.99 -4.31 23.09
CA GLY A 63 -9.36 -4.13 22.57
C GLY A 63 -9.57 -4.63 21.15
N TYR A 64 -8.56 -5.25 20.52
CA TYR A 64 -8.66 -5.74 19.15
C TYR A 64 -7.76 -6.95 18.89
N ARG A 65 -8.39 -8.07 18.54
CA ARG A 65 -7.70 -9.29 18.09
C ARG A 65 -7.73 -9.35 16.57
N ARG A 66 -6.55 -9.22 15.93
CA ARG A 66 -6.48 -9.29 14.47
C ARG A 66 -6.74 -10.73 13.98
N PRO A 67 -7.52 -10.92 12.90
CA PRO A 67 -7.50 -12.15 12.14
C PRO A 67 -6.09 -12.46 11.61
N SER A 68 -5.75 -13.74 11.45
CA SER A 68 -4.43 -14.15 10.93
C SER A 68 -4.18 -13.61 9.50
N ALA A 69 -5.22 -13.61 8.66
CA ALA A 69 -5.12 -13.27 7.25
C ALA A 69 -5.13 -11.77 6.95
N PHE A 70 -5.75 -10.93 7.81
CA PHE A 70 -5.89 -9.50 7.55
C PHE A 70 -6.09 -8.68 8.83
N CYS A 71 -5.78 -7.38 8.74
CA CYS A 71 -6.16 -6.39 9.74
C CYS A 71 -7.27 -5.50 9.16
N HIS A 72 -8.23 -5.08 9.98
CA HIS A 72 -9.21 -4.06 9.57
C HIS A 72 -8.53 -2.70 9.47
N ARG A 73 -8.90 -1.89 8.47
CA ARG A 73 -8.32 -0.55 8.25
C ARG A 73 -8.29 0.31 9.50
N LYS A 74 -9.36 0.29 10.32
CA LYS A 74 -9.48 1.11 11.53
C LYS A 74 -8.41 0.82 12.59
N PHE A 75 -7.86 -0.39 12.59
CA PHE A 75 -6.91 -0.87 13.61
C PHE A 75 -5.55 -1.24 13.00
N ALA A 76 -5.28 -0.79 11.78
CA ALA A 76 -4.03 -1.04 11.09
C ALA A 76 -3.07 0.12 11.31
N ASP A 77 -1.78 -0.21 11.45
CA ASP A 77 -0.70 0.78 11.53
C ASP A 77 -0.21 1.14 10.13
N ARG A 78 -0.23 0.15 9.23
CA ARG A 78 0.35 0.24 7.88
C ARG A 78 -0.47 -0.53 6.86
N PHE A 79 -0.20 -0.30 5.58
CA PHE A 79 -0.73 -1.10 4.49
C PHE A 79 0.29 -1.32 3.37
N ALA A 80 0.02 -2.33 2.55
CA ALA A 80 0.78 -2.67 1.36
C ALA A 80 -0.13 -2.65 0.13
N ILE A 81 0.44 -2.36 -1.03
CA ILE A 81 -0.25 -2.27 -2.32
C ILE A 81 0.27 -3.37 -3.23
N TYR A 82 -0.67 -4.11 -3.83
CA TYR A 82 -0.41 -5.18 -4.79
C TYR A 82 -1.09 -4.86 -6.11
N GLU A 83 -0.49 -5.28 -7.21
CA GLU A 83 -1.18 -5.38 -8.50
C GLU A 83 -2.32 -6.39 -8.41
N ARG A 84 -3.43 -6.11 -9.11
CA ARG A 84 -4.56 -7.04 -9.23
C ARG A 84 -4.74 -7.49 -10.66
#